data_AF-A0AAV6B4Y1-F1
#
_entry.id   AF-A0AAV6B4Y1-F1
#
_cell.length_a   1.000
_cell.length_b   1.000
_cell.length_c   1.000
_cell.angle_alpha   90.00
_cell.angle_beta   90.00
_cell.angle_gamma   90.00
#
_symmetry.space_group_name_H-M   'P 1'
#
loop_
_entity.id
_entity.type
_entity.pdbx_description
1 polymer ?
#
loop_
_entity_poly.entity_id
_entity_poly.type
_entity_poly.pdbx_seq_one_letter_code
_entity_poly.pdbx_strand_id
1 'polypeptide(L)'
;MSKPQSESGSRKRELFLKALEKENLQERAAFLDGACGADAELRTGVEALLRSHHEDSFLEQPAVAVETERTVVTEKPGDMIGRYKLREKIGEGGCGVVYVAEQEEPVRRRVALKVIKLGMDTRSVIARFEAERQALAMMDHPHIAKVFDAGTTETGRP
;
A
#
# COMPACT_ATOMS: atom_id res chain seq x y z
N MET A 1 29.30 -26.51 -12.43
CA MET A 1 29.18 -25.33 -13.33
C MET A 1 28.34 -24.29 -12.61
N SER A 2 28.99 -23.31 -11.97
CA SER A 2 28.37 -22.37 -11.03
C SER A 2 27.98 -21.07 -11.74
N LYS A 3 26.77 -20.56 -11.49
CA LYS A 3 26.19 -19.36 -12.10
C LYS A 3 26.88 -18.06 -11.59
N PRO A 4 27.21 -17.08 -12.45
CA PRO A 4 27.76 -15.78 -12.02
C PRO A 4 26.66 -14.70 -12.00
N GLN A 5 25.61 -14.86 -11.18
CA GLN A 5 24.49 -13.89 -11.13
C GLN A 5 24.37 -13.10 -9.80
N SER A 6 25.18 -13.38 -8.77
CA SER A 6 25.03 -12.70 -7.47
C SER A 6 25.80 -11.38 -7.33
N GLU A 7 26.85 -11.13 -8.12
CA GLU A 7 27.67 -9.91 -8.00
C GLU A 7 27.00 -8.68 -8.63
N SER A 8 26.34 -8.83 -9.78
CA SER A 8 25.70 -7.72 -10.51
C SER A 8 24.51 -7.13 -9.74
N GLY A 9 23.72 -7.96 -9.07
CA GLY A 9 22.64 -7.53 -8.17
C GLY A 9 23.13 -6.75 -6.94
N SER A 10 24.25 -7.16 -6.35
CA SER A 10 24.85 -6.47 -5.19
C SER A 10 25.39 -5.10 -5.58
N ARG A 11 26.09 -5.01 -6.71
CA ARG A 11 26.66 -3.74 -7.22
C ARG A 11 25.57 -2.73 -7.59
N LYS A 12 24.50 -3.19 -8.25
CA LYS A 12 23.35 -2.36 -8.60
C LYS A 12 22.70 -1.72 -7.37
N ARG A 13 22.56 -2.47 -6.27
CA ARG A 13 22.00 -1.98 -5.00
C ARG A 13 22.90 -0.93 -4.35
N GLU A 14 24.22 -1.15 -4.35
CA GLU A 14 25.17 -0.19 -3.77
C GLU A 14 25.16 1.15 -4.50
N LEU A 15 25.14 1.11 -5.84
CA LEU A 15 25.07 2.32 -6.67
C LEU A 15 23.76 3.09 -6.46
N PHE A 16 22.64 2.38 -6.31
CA PHE A 16 21.36 2.98 -5.99
C PHE A 16 21.39 3.74 -4.66
N LEU A 17 21.89 3.12 -3.58
CA LEU A 17 21.97 3.78 -2.26
C LEU A 17 22.85 5.03 -2.29
N LYS A 18 24.04 4.94 -2.92
CA LYS A 18 24.94 6.08 -3.08
C LYS A 18 24.37 7.20 -3.97
N ALA A 19 23.53 6.85 -4.94
CA ALA A 19 22.84 7.82 -5.78
C ALA A 19 21.71 8.54 -5.02
N LEU A 20 21.05 7.89 -4.05
CA LEU A 20 20.06 8.53 -3.17
C LEU A 20 20.68 9.59 -2.25
N GLU A 21 21.93 9.39 -1.82
CA GLU A 21 22.68 10.38 -1.02
C GLU A 21 23.02 11.67 -1.81
N LYS A 22 22.77 11.72 -3.12
CA LYS A 22 22.98 12.92 -3.95
C LYS A 22 21.71 13.77 -3.96
N GLU A 23 21.83 14.98 -3.41
CA GLU A 23 20.74 15.94 -3.27
C GLU A 23 20.29 16.55 -4.61
N ASN A 24 21.20 16.69 -5.57
CA ASN A 24 20.89 17.26 -6.88
C ASN A 24 21.01 16.24 -8.02
N LEU A 25 20.21 16.48 -9.08
CA LEU A 25 20.10 15.57 -10.22
C LEU A 25 21.36 15.52 -11.07
N GLN A 26 22.14 16.61 -11.12
CA GLN A 26 23.34 16.71 -11.93
C GLN A 26 24.50 15.91 -11.34
N GLU A 27 24.72 16.00 -10.02
CA GLU A 27 25.70 15.18 -9.30
C GLU A 27 25.32 13.71 -9.31
N ARG A 28 24.02 13.40 -9.22
CA ARG A 28 23.54 12.02 -9.36
C ARG A 28 23.84 11.47 -10.74
N ALA A 29 23.58 12.23 -11.80
CA ALA A 29 23.87 11.81 -13.17
C ALA A 29 25.38 11.62 -13.39
N ALA A 30 26.21 12.57 -12.97
CA ALA A 30 27.67 12.50 -13.07
C ALA A 30 28.25 11.32 -12.25
N PHE A 31 27.68 11.04 -11.07
CA PHE A 31 28.05 9.88 -10.26
C PHE A 31 27.72 8.57 -10.99
N LEU A 32 26.53 8.46 -11.59
CA LEU A 32 26.13 7.26 -12.34
C LEU A 32 26.95 7.10 -13.62
N ASP A 33 27.31 8.18 -14.31
CA ASP A 33 28.25 8.17 -15.45
C ASP A 33 29.59 7.55 -15.04
N GLY A 34 30.18 8.03 -13.94
CA GLY A 34 31.47 7.54 -13.46
C GLY A 34 31.43 6.13 -12.89
N ALA A 35 30.39 5.79 -12.12
CA ALA A 35 30.34 4.54 -11.36
C ALA A 35 29.82 3.34 -12.18
N CYS A 36 28.99 3.59 -13.19
CA CYS A 36 28.56 2.57 -14.16
C CYS A 36 29.60 2.40 -15.30
N GLY A 37 30.37 3.43 -15.61
CA GLY A 37 31.34 3.40 -16.71
C GLY A 37 30.64 3.08 -18.04
N ALA A 38 31.16 2.10 -18.78
CA ALA A 38 30.57 1.65 -20.06
C ALA A 38 29.40 0.65 -19.91
N ASP A 39 29.05 0.27 -18.68
CA ASP A 39 27.98 -0.68 -18.41
C ASP A 39 26.60 0.00 -18.47
N ALA A 40 26.06 0.09 -19.68
CA ALA A 40 24.76 0.70 -19.94
C ALA A 40 23.60 -0.06 -19.29
N GLU A 41 23.70 -1.40 -19.19
CA GLU A 41 22.65 -2.23 -18.57
C GLU A 41 22.57 -1.96 -17.07
N LEU A 42 23.71 -1.87 -16.39
CA LEU A 42 23.78 -1.50 -14.98
C LEU A 42 23.19 -0.11 -14.75
N ARG A 43 23.55 0.86 -15.60
CA ARG A 43 23.03 2.23 -15.53
C ARG A 43 21.52 2.28 -15.68
N THR A 44 20.98 1.73 -16.77
CA THR A 44 19.52 1.68 -17.00
C THR A 44 18.81 0.98 -15.85
N GLY A 45 19.44 -0.07 -15.30
CA GLY A 45 18.93 -0.76 -14.14
C GLY A 45 18.83 0.13 -12.89
N VAL A 46 19.86 0.91 -12.57
CA VAL A 46 19.88 1.80 -11.40
C VAL A 46 18.91 2.98 -11.60
N GLU A 47 18.85 3.54 -12.81
CA GLU A 47 17.89 4.60 -13.16
C GLU A 47 16.44 4.14 -13.03
N ALA A 48 16.14 2.89 -13.41
CA ALA A 48 14.82 2.30 -13.21
C ALA A 48 14.47 2.21 -11.72
N LEU A 49 15.42 1.80 -10.87
CA LEU A 49 15.22 1.75 -9.41
C LEU A 49 15.00 3.16 -8.82
N LEU A 50 15.76 4.16 -9.26
CA LEU A 50 15.61 5.55 -8.83
C LEU A 50 14.25 6.13 -9.21
N ARG A 51 13.73 5.78 -10.40
CA ARG A 51 12.41 6.20 -10.86
C ARG A 51 11.31 5.61 -9.98
N SER A 52 11.36 4.30 -9.69
CA SER A 52 10.39 3.65 -8.81
C SER A 52 10.46 4.15 -7.37
N HIS A 53 11.65 4.45 -6.84
CA HIS A 53 11.79 5.04 -5.50
C HIS A 53 11.12 6.42 -5.38
N HIS A 54 11.17 7.24 -6.44
CA HIS A 54 10.49 8.52 -6.45
C HIS A 54 8.96 8.36 -6.43
N GLU A 55 8.42 7.27 -7.01
CA GLU A 55 7.00 6.93 -6.96
C GLU A 55 6.58 6.36 -5.59
N ASP A 56 7.48 5.63 -4.92
CA ASP A 56 7.26 5.00 -3.60
C ASP A 56 7.65 5.88 -2.40
N SER A 57 8.00 7.16 -2.61
CA SER A 57 8.27 8.15 -1.55
C SER A 57 7.06 8.46 -0.63
N PHE A 58 6.01 7.65 -0.72
CA PHE A 58 4.83 7.64 0.14
C PHE A 58 5.13 7.26 1.60
N LEU A 59 6.20 6.49 1.87
CA LEU A 59 6.53 6.03 3.24
C LEU A 59 7.52 6.94 3.99
N GLU A 60 8.25 7.83 3.30
CA GLU A 60 9.31 8.65 3.92
C GLU A 60 8.86 10.06 4.32
N GLN A 61 7.68 10.50 3.87
CA GLN A 61 7.10 11.76 4.34
C GLN A 61 6.28 11.51 5.62
N PRO A 62 6.35 12.40 6.64
CA PRO A 62 5.36 12.39 7.70
C PRO A 62 3.98 12.50 7.04
N ALA A 63 3.01 11.68 7.48
CA ALA A 63 1.66 11.59 6.91
C ALA A 63 0.81 12.88 7.02
N VAL A 64 1.44 14.05 7.22
CA VAL A 64 0.82 15.31 7.60
C VAL A 64 0.91 16.38 6.50
N ALA A 65 1.53 16.11 5.35
CA ALA A 65 1.68 17.14 4.28
C ALA A 65 1.21 16.71 2.88
N VAL A 66 0.35 15.71 2.78
CA VAL A 66 -0.63 15.73 1.69
C VAL A 66 -1.75 16.58 2.23
N GLU A 67 -2.05 17.72 1.59
CA GLU A 67 -3.40 18.25 1.62
C GLU A 67 -4.28 17.15 1.03
N THR A 68 -4.64 16.18 1.86
CA THR A 68 -5.74 15.29 1.59
C THR A 68 -6.89 16.26 1.38
N GLU A 69 -7.29 16.46 0.12
CA GLU A 69 -8.71 16.51 -0.18
C GLU A 69 -9.29 15.43 0.72
N ARG A 70 -9.92 15.86 1.82
CA ARG A 70 -10.28 14.95 2.90
C ARG A 70 -11.21 13.96 2.26
N THR A 71 -10.70 12.77 1.97
CA THR A 71 -11.50 11.71 1.41
C THR A 71 -12.27 11.13 2.59
N VAL A 72 -13.35 11.83 2.91
CA VAL A 72 -14.18 11.54 4.05
C VAL A 72 -14.92 10.24 3.75
N VAL A 73 -14.81 9.26 4.64
CA VAL A 73 -15.77 8.14 4.69
C VAL A 73 -17.10 8.77 5.08
N THR A 74 -18.08 8.69 4.19
CA THR A 74 -19.40 9.31 4.36
C THR A 74 -20.32 8.48 5.23
N GLU A 75 -20.02 7.19 5.32
CA GLU A 75 -20.72 6.19 6.11
C GLU A 75 -20.58 6.50 7.61
N LYS A 76 -21.69 6.42 8.33
CA LYS A 76 -21.80 6.79 9.74
C LYS A 76 -22.61 5.76 10.54
N PRO A 77 -22.54 5.78 11.89
CA PRO A 77 -23.42 4.99 12.76
C PRO A 77 -24.89 5.06 12.33
N GLY A 78 -25.52 3.90 12.18
CA GLY A 78 -26.91 3.77 11.72
C GLY A 78 -27.09 3.45 10.25
N ASP A 79 -26.09 3.70 9.41
CA ASP A 79 -26.15 3.38 7.98
C ASP A 79 -26.13 1.87 7.74
N MET A 80 -26.68 1.46 6.59
CA MET A 80 -26.67 0.08 6.11
C MET A 80 -25.66 -0.06 4.97
N ILE A 81 -24.77 -1.04 5.07
CA ILE A 81 -23.88 -1.46 3.98
C ILE A 81 -24.23 -2.91 3.65
N GLY A 82 -25.03 -3.12 2.61
CA GLY A 82 -25.62 -4.43 2.31
C GLY A 82 -26.39 -4.96 3.52
N ARG A 83 -25.88 -6.06 4.11
CA ARG A 83 -26.47 -6.74 5.28
C ARG A 83 -25.91 -6.29 6.63
N TYR A 84 -25.03 -5.29 6.63
CA TYR A 84 -24.32 -4.82 7.81
C TYR A 84 -24.84 -3.46 8.26
N LYS A 85 -25.38 -3.41 9.47
CA LYS A 85 -25.78 -2.17 10.13
C LYS A 85 -24.62 -1.58 10.91
N LEU A 86 -24.19 -0.38 10.57
CA LEU A 86 -23.12 0.31 11.28
C LEU A 86 -23.57 0.72 12.69
N ARG A 87 -22.74 0.43 13.68
CA ARG A 87 -22.90 0.87 15.07
C ARG A 87 -21.86 1.94 15.35
N GLU A 88 -20.93 1.73 16.26
CA GLU A 88 -19.93 2.73 16.63
C GLU A 88 -18.66 2.62 15.79
N LYS A 89 -17.93 3.74 15.65
CA LYS A 89 -16.60 3.77 15.06
C LYS A 89 -15.57 3.33 16.11
N ILE A 90 -14.72 2.37 15.77
CA ILE A 90 -13.70 1.81 16.67
C ILE A 90 -12.27 2.11 16.22
N GLY A 91 -12.07 2.60 14.99
CA GLY A 91 -10.75 2.98 14.53
C GLY A 91 -10.77 3.79 13.24
N GLU A 92 -9.72 4.57 13.02
CA GLU A 92 -9.46 5.24 11.76
C GLU A 92 -7.95 5.30 11.53
N GLY A 93 -7.54 5.14 10.28
CA GLY A 93 -6.18 5.39 9.86
C GLY A 93 -6.12 5.88 8.41
N GLY A 94 -4.92 5.80 7.84
CA GLY A 94 -4.70 6.13 6.43
C GLY A 94 -5.62 5.34 5.52
N CYS A 95 -5.73 4.01 5.73
CA CYS A 95 -6.43 3.10 4.84
C CYS A 95 -7.96 3.08 4.94
N GLY A 96 -8.57 3.79 5.90
CA GLY A 96 -10.02 3.71 6.09
C GLY A 96 -10.49 3.91 7.53
N VAL A 97 -11.77 3.60 7.74
CA VAL A 97 -12.45 3.68 9.04
C VAL A 97 -13.01 2.31 9.39
N VAL A 98 -12.86 1.91 10.65
CA VAL A 98 -13.38 0.63 11.17
C VAL A 98 -14.54 0.90 12.09
N TYR A 99 -15.66 0.22 11.83
CA TYR A 99 -16.87 0.26 12.64
C TYR A 99 -17.13 -1.10 13.30
N VAL A 100 -17.75 -1.09 14.47
CA VAL A 100 -18.57 -2.24 14.89
C VAL A 100 -19.79 -2.24 14.00
N ALA A 101 -20.09 -3.38 13.40
CA ALA A 101 -21.30 -3.57 12.61
C ALA A 101 -22.04 -4.82 13.07
N GLU A 102 -23.36 -4.81 12.92
CA GLU A 102 -24.20 -5.98 13.10
C GLU A 102 -24.58 -6.53 11.72
N GLN A 103 -24.19 -7.76 11.46
CA GLN A 103 -24.79 -8.52 10.37
C GLN A 103 -26.20 -8.92 10.80
N GLU A 104 -27.23 -8.56 10.04
CA GLU A 104 -28.62 -8.92 10.38
C GLU A 104 -29.06 -10.25 9.76
N GLU A 105 -28.58 -10.57 8.56
CA GLU A 105 -28.91 -11.79 7.81
C GLU A 105 -27.72 -12.38 7.03
N PRO A 106 -27.70 -13.69 6.72
CA PRO A 106 -28.58 -14.74 7.25
C PRO A 106 -28.24 -15.14 8.70
N VAL A 107 -27.12 -14.66 9.24
CA VAL A 107 -26.66 -14.95 10.59
C VAL A 107 -26.43 -13.66 11.34
N ARG A 108 -27.02 -13.55 12.54
CA ARG A 108 -26.82 -12.40 13.43
C ARG A 108 -25.49 -12.49 14.16
N ARG A 109 -24.60 -11.53 13.91
CA ARG A 109 -23.31 -11.42 14.62
C ARG A 109 -22.78 -10.00 14.59
N ARG A 110 -21.94 -9.68 15.58
CA ARG A 110 -21.14 -8.45 15.59
C ARG A 110 -19.82 -8.70 14.88
N VAL A 111 -19.44 -7.78 14.01
CA VAL A 111 -18.20 -7.82 13.23
C VAL A 111 -17.51 -6.46 13.27
N ALA A 112 -16.21 -6.45 12.99
CA ALA A 112 -15.52 -5.23 12.62
C ALA A 112 -15.63 -5.07 11.10
N LEU A 113 -16.20 -3.95 10.63
CA LEU A 113 -16.30 -3.62 9.21
C LEU A 113 -15.38 -2.44 8.90
N LYS A 114 -14.39 -2.65 8.02
CA LYS A 114 -13.43 -1.64 7.58
C LYS A 114 -13.90 -1.08 6.24
N VAL A 115 -14.21 0.22 6.19
CA VAL A 115 -14.62 0.95 4.98
C VAL A 115 -13.43 1.77 4.47
N ILE A 116 -13.11 1.62 3.19
CA ILE A 116 -11.95 2.28 2.58
C ILE A 116 -12.31 3.72 2.13
N LYS A 117 -11.35 4.64 2.22
CA LYS A 117 -11.52 6.05 1.80
C LYS A 117 -11.44 6.17 0.27
N LEU A 118 -12.40 6.87 -0.37
CA LEU A 118 -12.36 7.22 -1.80
C LEU A 118 -11.06 7.98 -2.10
N GLY A 119 -10.52 7.90 -3.31
CA GLY A 119 -9.22 8.54 -3.62
C GLY A 119 -8.01 7.80 -3.05
N MET A 120 -8.24 6.74 -2.27
CA MET A 120 -7.34 5.61 -2.19
C MET A 120 -7.68 4.54 -3.23
N ASP A 121 -8.50 4.82 -4.24
CA ASP A 121 -8.87 3.85 -5.30
C ASP A 121 -7.83 3.78 -6.43
N THR A 122 -6.59 4.19 -6.16
CA THR A 122 -5.49 3.93 -7.07
C THR A 122 -5.24 2.43 -7.13
N ARG A 123 -4.85 1.93 -8.33
CA ARG A 123 -4.61 0.50 -8.57
C ARG A 123 -3.69 -0.14 -7.52
N SER A 124 -2.76 0.62 -6.96
CA SER A 124 -1.82 0.20 -5.92
C SER A 124 -2.50 -0.12 -4.57
N VAL A 125 -3.53 0.61 -4.18
CA VAL A 125 -4.24 0.35 -2.91
C VAL A 125 -5.24 -0.79 -3.07
N ILE A 126 -5.96 -0.87 -4.20
CA ILE A 126 -6.81 -2.02 -4.50
C ILE A 126 -5.97 -3.30 -4.48
N ALA A 127 -4.78 -3.28 -5.11
CA ALA A 127 -3.84 -4.39 -5.06
C ALA A 127 -3.39 -4.71 -3.63
N ARG A 128 -3.15 -3.70 -2.78
CA ARG A 128 -2.82 -3.90 -1.37
C ARG A 128 -3.98 -4.50 -0.58
N PHE A 129 -5.22 -4.10 -0.85
CA PHE A 129 -6.42 -4.66 -0.22
C PHE A 129 -6.63 -6.11 -0.64
N GLU A 130 -6.48 -6.41 -1.93
CA GLU A 130 -6.52 -7.79 -2.43
C GLU A 130 -5.43 -8.65 -1.80
N ALA A 131 -4.21 -8.12 -1.66
CA ALA A 131 -3.11 -8.80 -0.99
C ALA A 131 -3.40 -9.05 0.50
N GLU A 132 -3.93 -8.05 1.22
CA GLU A 132 -4.32 -8.19 2.64
C GLU A 132 -5.43 -9.24 2.80
N ARG A 133 -6.46 -9.18 1.95
CA ARG A 133 -7.54 -10.17 1.92
C ARG A 133 -7.01 -11.58 1.64
N GLN A 134 -6.12 -11.73 0.67
CA GLN A 134 -5.54 -13.03 0.31
C GLN A 134 -4.65 -13.58 1.43
N ALA A 135 -3.85 -12.73 2.07
CA ALA A 135 -3.05 -13.11 3.22
C ALA A 135 -3.93 -13.60 4.39
N LEU A 136 -4.97 -12.85 4.74
CA LEU A 136 -5.90 -13.21 5.82
C LEU A 136 -6.74 -14.44 5.49
N ALA A 137 -7.11 -14.65 4.22
CA ALA A 137 -7.87 -15.83 3.79
C ALA A 137 -7.07 -17.13 3.96
N MET A 138 -5.73 -17.07 3.95
CA MET A 138 -4.86 -18.23 4.18
C MET A 138 -4.56 -18.49 5.67
N MET A 139 -5.03 -17.63 6.58
CA MET A 139 -4.76 -17.77 8.02
C MET A 139 -5.98 -18.35 8.75
N ASP A 140 -5.81 -19.54 9.36
CA ASP A 140 -6.77 -20.10 10.30
C ASP A 140 -6.06 -20.40 11.63
N HIS A 141 -6.16 -19.45 12.58
CA HIS A 141 -5.53 -19.57 13.90
C HIS A 141 -6.42 -18.91 14.96
N PRO A 142 -6.55 -19.49 16.17
CA PRO A 142 -7.40 -18.94 17.25
C PRO A 142 -7.02 -17.53 17.72
N HIS A 143 -5.82 -17.05 17.38
CA HIS A 143 -5.33 -15.72 17.74
C HIS A 143 -5.25 -14.73 16.56
N ILE A 144 -5.84 -15.09 15.42
CA ILE A 144 -5.92 -14.21 14.23
C ILE A 144 -7.40 -13.97 13.90
N ALA A 145 -7.74 -12.72 13.60
CA ALA A 145 -9.11 -12.37 13.23
C ALA A 145 -9.49 -13.04 11.89
N LYS A 146 -10.68 -13.66 11.85
CA LYS A 146 -11.20 -14.29 10.64
C LYS A 146 -11.88 -13.25 9.75
N VAL A 147 -11.60 -13.32 8.45
CA VAL A 147 -12.32 -12.54 7.43
C VAL A 147 -13.59 -13.30 7.03
N PHE A 148 -14.74 -12.64 7.15
CA PHE A 148 -16.04 -13.25 6.84
C PHE A 148 -16.57 -12.91 5.45
N ASP A 149 -16.27 -11.70 4.95
CA ASP A 149 -16.81 -11.16 3.71
C ASP A 149 -15.90 -10.04 3.18
N ALA A 150 -16.02 -9.72 1.89
CA ALA A 150 -15.40 -8.58 1.23
C ALA A 150 -16.28 -8.17 0.04
N GLY A 151 -16.50 -6.87 -0.16
CA GLY A 151 -17.39 -6.37 -1.20
C GLY A 151 -17.19 -4.89 -1.46
N THR A 152 -18.20 -4.22 -2.00
CA THR A 152 -18.19 -2.77 -2.19
C THR A 152 -19.50 -2.16 -1.66
N THR A 153 -19.41 -0.97 -1.07
CA THR A 153 -20.55 -0.14 -0.71
C THR A 153 -21.31 0.33 -1.95
N GLU A 154 -22.52 0.84 -1.74
CA GLU A 154 -23.32 1.47 -2.80
C GLU A 154 -22.62 2.69 -3.43
N THR A 155 -21.74 3.35 -2.66
CA THR A 155 -20.90 4.46 -3.10
C THR A 155 -19.64 4.01 -3.84
N GLY A 156 -19.49 2.69 -4.08
CA GLY A 156 -18.37 2.10 -4.82
C GLY A 156 -17.09 1.91 -4.01
N ARG A 157 -17.14 2.07 -2.68
CA ARG A 157 -15.98 1.88 -1.79
C ARG A 157 -15.82 0.41 -1.44
N PRO A 158 -14.61 -0.17 -1.47
CA PRO A 158 -14.38 -1.51 -0.96
C PRO A 158 -14.52 -1.61 0.57
#